data_AF-A0A7X7CE77-F1
#
_entry.id   AF-A0A7X7CE77-F1
#
_cell.length_a   1.000
_cell.length_b   1.000
_cell.length_c   1.000
_cell.angle_alpha   90.00
_cell.angle_beta   90.00
_cell.angle_gamma   90.00
#
_symmetry.space_group_name_H-M   'P 1'
#
loop_
_entity.id
_entity.type
_entity.pdbx_description
1 polymer ?
#
loop_
_entity_poly.entity_id
_entity_poly.type
_entity_poly.pdbx_seq_one_letter_code
_entity_poly.pdbx_strand_id
1 'polypeptide(L)' 'MGLLADAIEKAGSTDRDAIREGLLEAQFQGLMKDYDRPWTETEREALGRDDFILTEVRDGVLVPVEN' A
#
# COMPACT_ATOMS: atom_id res chain seq x y z
N MET A 1 -6.32 8.25 1.92
CA MET A 1 -6.42 7.14 2.88
C MET A 1 -7.07 5.96 2.15
N GLY A 2 -6.29 5.15 1.40
CA GLY A 2 -6.85 4.11 0.52
C GLY A 2 -7.17 2.81 1.28
N LEU A 3 -6.12 2.12 1.75
CA LEU A 3 -6.22 0.82 2.43
C LEU A 3 -7.30 0.74 3.51
N LEU A 4 -7.23 1.62 4.52
CA LEU A 4 -8.17 1.56 5.65
C LEU A 4 -9.58 1.97 5.25
N ALA A 5 -9.75 2.89 4.30
CA ALA A 5 -11.08 3.30 3.86
C ALA A 5 -11.77 2.15 3.11
N ASP A 6 -11.08 1.52 2.16
CA ASP A 6 -11.59 0.37 1.43
C ASP A 6 -11.90 -0.82 2.37
N ALA A 7 -11.02 -1.08 3.35
CA ALA A 7 -11.29 -2.11 4.35
C ALA A 7 -12.53 -1.82 5.22
N ILE A 8 -12.79 -0.56 5.58
CA ILE A 8 -14.00 -0.16 6.31
C ILE A 8 -15.24 -0.33 5.42
N GLU A 9 -15.16 0.04 4.15
CA GLU A 9 -16.24 -0.14 3.18
C GLU A 9 -16.58 -1.63 3.01
N LYS A 10 -15.58 -2.50 2.88
CA LYS A 10 -15.74 -3.96 2.83
C LYS A 10 -16.30 -4.53 4.13
N ALA A 11 -15.83 -4.05 5.27
CA ALA A 11 -16.31 -4.48 6.58
C ALA A 11 -17.75 -4.05 6.88
N GLY A 12 -18.27 -3.03 6.19
CA GLY A 12 -19.59 -2.45 6.43
C GLY A 12 -19.80 -1.94 7.85
N SER A 13 -18.73 -1.72 8.61
CA SER A 13 -18.76 -1.38 10.03
C SER A 13 -17.44 -0.75 10.48
N THR A 14 -17.43 -0.22 11.69
CA THR A 14 -16.21 0.20 12.39
C THR A 14 -15.77 -0.80 13.45
N ASP A 15 -16.28 -2.03 13.40
CA ASP A 15 -15.84 -3.09 14.28
C ASP A 15 -14.41 -3.50 13.94
N ARG A 16 -13.61 -3.75 14.98
CA ARG A 16 -12.17 -4.03 14.82
C ARG A 16 -11.92 -5.31 14.04
N ASP A 17 -12.66 -6.37 14.36
CA ASP A 17 -12.42 -7.69 13.77
C ASP A 17 -12.95 -7.71 12.34
N ALA A 18 -14.10 -7.08 12.08
CA ALA A 18 -14.62 -6.90 10.73
C ALA A 18 -13.66 -6.10 9.82
N ILE A 19 -13.07 -5.00 10.33
CA ILE A 19 -12.05 -4.24 9.58
C ILE A 19 -10.81 -5.11 9.32
N ARG A 20 -10.41 -5.95 10.27
CA ARG A 20 -9.24 -6.83 10.11
C ARG A 20 -9.46 -7.79 8.93
N GLU A 21 -10.64 -8.37 8.79
CA GLU A 21 -10.99 -9.20 7.64
C GLU A 21 -11.02 -8.37 6.34
N GLY A 22 -11.62 -7.17 6.40
CA GLY A 22 -11.63 -6.25 5.25
C GLY A 22 -10.24 -5.89 4.73
N LEU A 23 -9.24 -5.79 5.62
CA LEU A 23 -7.84 -5.53 5.24
C LEU A 23 -7.22 -6.67 4.42
N LEU A 24 -7.64 -7.92 4.61
CA LEU A 24 -7.15 -9.09 3.86
C LEU A 24 -7.72 -9.15 2.43
N GLU A 25 -8.81 -8.42 2.18
CA GLU A 25 -9.47 -8.34 0.89
C GLU A 25 -9.31 -6.98 0.21
N ALA A 26 -8.55 -6.08 0.82
CA ALA A 26 -8.47 -4.69 0.40
C ALA A 26 -7.83 -4.54 -0.99
N GLN A 27 -8.38 -3.63 -1.79
CA GLN A 27 -7.86 -3.27 -3.11
C GLN A 27 -8.04 -1.77 -3.30
N PHE A 28 -6.97 -1.05 -3.59
CA PHE A 28 -7.06 0.41 -3.73
C PHE A 28 -6.00 0.98 -4.67
N GLN A 29 -6.35 2.09 -5.33
CA GLN A 29 -5.41 2.90 -6.08
C GLN A 29 -4.56 3.75 -5.11
N GLY A 30 -3.26 3.46 -5.05
CA GLY A 30 -2.30 4.18 -4.24
C GLY A 30 -1.57 5.28 -4.98
N LEU A 31 -0.73 6.02 -4.26
CA LEU A 31 0.09 7.09 -4.85
C LEU A 31 1.22 6.54 -5.75
N MET A 32 1.85 5.44 -5.33
CA MET A 32 2.97 4.85 -6.04
C MET A 32 2.53 3.82 -7.09
N LYS A 33 1.48 3.06 -6.78
CA LYS A 33 0.92 1.98 -7.63
C LYS A 33 -0.49 1.61 -7.16
N ASP A 34 -1.14 0.76 -7.95
CA ASP A 34 -2.34 0.04 -7.53
C ASP A 34 -1.96 -1.13 -6.61
N TYR A 35 -2.68 -1.25 -5.50
CA TYR A 35 -2.47 -2.31 -4.52
C TYR A 35 -3.60 -3.33 -4.64
N ASP A 36 -3.24 -4.55 -5.04
CA ASP A 36 -4.12 -5.71 -5.02
C ASP A 36 -3.70 -6.63 -3.87
N ARG A 37 -4.58 -6.79 -2.88
CA ARG A 37 -4.33 -7.57 -1.65
C ARG A 37 -2.99 -7.21 -1.00
N PRO A 38 -2.83 -5.97 -0.49
CA PRO A 38 -1.59 -5.49 0.11
C PRO A 38 -1.25 -6.23 1.41
N TRP A 39 -2.27 -6.78 2.10
CA TRP A 39 -2.10 -7.56 3.31
C TRP A 39 -2.55 -9.00 3.09
N THR A 40 -1.86 -9.90 3.77
CA THR A 40 -2.22 -11.31 3.91
C THR A 40 -2.23 -11.67 5.40
N GLU A 41 -2.55 -12.92 5.73
CA GLU A 41 -2.53 -13.38 7.12
C GLU A 41 -1.14 -13.24 7.75
N THR A 42 -0.09 -13.46 6.96
CA THR A 42 1.30 -13.54 7.43
C THR A 42 2.19 -12.36 7.02
N GLU A 43 1.83 -11.62 5.97
CA GLU A 43 2.59 -10.47 5.46
C GLU A 43 1.71 -9.21 5.43
N ARG A 44 2.24 -8.10 5.97
CA ARG A 44 1.56 -6.80 6.03
C ARG A 44 2.40 -5.66 5.45
N GLU A 45 3.56 -5.99 4.87
CA GLU A 45 4.36 -5.12 4.03
C GLU A 45 3.95 -5.33 2.56
N ALA A 46 3.42 -4.28 1.95
CA ALA A 46 2.96 -4.31 0.56
C ALA A 46 4.01 -3.74 -0.42
N LEU A 47 5.13 -3.26 0.11
CA LEU A 47 6.27 -2.78 -0.64
C LEU A 47 7.35 -3.86 -0.73
N GLY A 48 7.62 -4.27 -1.96
CA GLY A 48 8.72 -5.16 -2.30
C GLY A 48 9.96 -4.38 -2.72
N ARG A 49 11.05 -5.12 -2.97
CA ARG A 49 12.29 -4.56 -3.50
C ARG A 49 12.07 -3.72 -4.76
N ASP A 50 11.18 -4.17 -5.63
CA ASP A 50 10.94 -3.55 -6.94
C ASP A 50 10.18 -2.22 -6.84
N ASP A 51 9.63 -1.90 -5.67
CA ASP A 51 8.97 -0.61 -5.41
C ASP A 51 9.98 0.50 -5.03
N PHE A 52 11.22 0.13 -4.74
CA PHE A 52 12.26 1.08 -4.35
C PHE A 52 13.06 1.55 -5.57
N ILE A 53 13.11 2.87 -5.75
CA ILE A 53 13.93 3.53 -6.76
C ILE A 53 15.11 4.17 -6.04
N LEU A 54 16.33 3.76 -6.40
CA LEU A 54 17.53 4.44 -5.92
C LEU A 54 17.64 5.81 -6.59
N THR A 55 17.85 6.86 -5.80
CA THR A 55 17.91 8.24 -6.29
C THR A 55 19.11 8.99 -5.75
N GLU A 56 19.61 9.96 -6.49
CA GLU A 56 20.60 10.93 -6.02
C GLU A 56 20.09 12.37 -6.15
N VAL A 57 20.74 13.31 -5.44
CA VAL A 57 20.42 14.73 -5.52
C VAL A 57 21.30 15.38 -6.59
N ARG A 58 20.69 15.93 -7.63
CA ARG A 58 21.36 16.77 -8.65
C ARG A 58 20.67 18.13 -8.69
N ASP A 59 21.44 19.20 -8.59
CA ASP A 59 20.91 20.58 -8.66
C ASP A 59 19.73 20.87 -7.71
N GLY A 60 19.72 20.23 -6.53
CA GLY A 60 18.68 20.40 -5.53
C GLY A 60 17.39 19.59 -5.77
N VAL A 61 17.35 18.71 -6.77
CA VAL A 61 16.22 17.79 -7.03
C VAL A 61 16.64 16.33 -6.93
N LEU A 62 15.70 15.46 -6.54
CA LEU A 62 15.90 14.00 -6.56
C LEU A 62 15.76 13.49 -7.99
N VAL A 63 16.75 12.74 -8.45
CA VAL A 63 16.75 12.06 -9.76
C VAL A 63 17.02 10.57 -9.57
N PRO A 64 16.33 9.67 -10.30
CA PRO A 64 16.66 8.24 -10.31
C PRO A 64 18.09 7.98 -10.78
N VAL A 65 18.75 7.00 -10.17
CA VAL A 65 20.01 6.44 -10.66
C VAL A 65 19.67 5.45 -11.77
N GLU A 66 20.17 5.68 -12.98
CA GLU A 66 20.06 4.72 -14.08
C GLU A 66 21.08 3.58 -13.86
N ASN A 67 20.66 2.34 -14.14
CA ASN A 67 21.53 1.17 -14.12
C ASN A 67 22.38 1.06 -15.40
#